data_AF-A0A3M0W070-F1
#
_entry.id   AF-A0A3M0W070-F1
#
_cell.length_a   1.000
_cell.length_b   1.000
_cell.length_c   1.000
_cell.angle_alpha   90.00
_cell.angle_beta   90.00
_cell.angle_gamma   90.00
#
_symmetry.space_group_name_H-M   'P 1'
#
loop_
_entity.id
_entity.type
_entity.pdbx_description
1 polymer ?
#
loop_
_entity_poly.entity_id
_entity_poly.type
_entity_poly.pdbx_seq_one_letter_code
_entity_poly.pdbx_strand_id
1 'polypeptide(L)'
;MALSQRTSRAAASLTKSLAAPSIRPIQGPDSFRCSIASRSTSRAYRTVTHGSDTFSAADASLNESIASELTKFRKLFESIPFVFQGPKAEPHEFQFATGTLFNAPTPEIGLKMAPAYIRALKDHGIAAIDLGFHDPDSQFLLNVVEAIGCKADSHSSTQGALWDVRNNPEGVKSEGTGKAAHSISHSLDEFDWHTDAAFEKDPMRFFGFHIIHPDKQGGGIFRLLHVDELSSLLSTETVNTLLAKDFDLKVPPEFFKGESTIKGKLLHYDEASKQTFIRFRRDILQNPPSDDPAACKAVAELLNLLDDPERVGKSMPASVFKENAVLLMDNAQFLHSRTKIKDPKRWLRRIRFRGELKAAQDFRN
;
A
#
# COMPACT_ATOMS: atom_id res chain seq x y z
N MET A 1 67.19 -19.95 28.81
CA MET A 1 65.88 -19.76 28.13
C MET A 1 65.00 -20.92 28.55
N ALA A 2 64.10 -20.68 29.50
CA ALA A 2 63.41 -21.72 30.27
C ALA A 2 62.02 -22.07 29.69
N LEU A 3 61.73 -23.36 29.72
CA LEU A 3 60.43 -24.02 29.45
C LEU A 3 59.32 -23.60 30.41
N SER A 4 58.05 -23.70 29.97
CA SER A 4 56.90 -24.20 30.77
C SER A 4 55.66 -24.27 29.87
N GLN A 5 55.05 -25.44 29.58
CA GLN A 5 53.89 -26.06 30.28
C GLN A 5 52.61 -25.17 30.22
N ARG A 6 51.36 -25.63 30.11
CA ARG A 6 50.69 -26.94 30.24
C ARG A 6 49.18 -26.73 29.94
N THR A 7 48.60 -27.61 29.14
CA THR A 7 47.36 -28.40 29.39
C THR A 7 45.98 -27.78 29.68
N SER A 8 45.00 -28.46 29.07
CA SER A 8 43.63 -28.79 29.57
C SER A 8 42.57 -27.69 29.42
N ARG A 9 41.29 -27.96 29.14
CA ARG A 9 40.48 -29.13 29.53
C ARG A 9 39.18 -29.17 28.70
N ALA A 10 38.78 -30.37 28.33
CA ALA A 10 37.43 -30.67 27.86
C ALA A 10 36.42 -30.62 29.03
N ALA A 11 35.19 -30.25 28.74
CA ALA A 11 34.03 -30.57 29.57
C ALA A 11 32.84 -30.88 28.66
N ALA A 12 32.53 -32.16 28.55
CA ALA A 12 31.23 -32.66 28.13
C ALA A 12 30.26 -32.55 29.31
N SER A 13 28.99 -32.24 29.04
CA SER A 13 27.90 -32.59 29.95
C SER A 13 26.64 -32.91 29.15
N LEU A 14 26.16 -34.14 29.35
CA LEU A 14 24.88 -34.67 28.91
C LEU A 14 23.73 -33.90 29.58
N THR A 15 22.55 -33.87 28.95
CA THR A 15 21.35 -34.55 29.49
C THR A 15 20.09 -34.41 28.62
N LYS A 16 19.46 -35.58 28.37
CA LYS A 16 18.01 -35.93 28.43
C LYS A 16 17.04 -35.06 27.60
N SER A 17 16.53 -35.51 26.46
CA SER A 17 15.46 -36.52 26.28
C SER A 17 14.27 -36.34 27.23
N LEU A 18 13.23 -35.67 26.72
CA LEU A 18 11.85 -35.79 27.20
C LEU A 18 10.93 -35.89 25.98
N ALA A 19 10.30 -37.06 25.86
CA ALA A 19 9.28 -37.37 24.88
C ALA A 19 7.96 -36.69 25.25
N ALA A 20 7.30 -36.07 24.27
CA ALA A 20 5.95 -35.54 24.40
C ALA A 20 4.93 -36.68 24.23
N PRO A 21 3.86 -36.75 25.04
CA PRO A 21 2.85 -37.79 24.92
C PRO A 21 1.87 -37.53 23.77
N SER A 22 1.60 -38.62 23.05
CA SER A 22 0.57 -38.82 22.04
C SER A 22 -0.84 -38.52 22.58
N ILE A 23 -1.59 -37.64 21.92
CA ILE A 23 -3.04 -37.50 22.08
C ILE A 23 -3.70 -37.53 20.69
N ARG A 24 -4.55 -38.54 20.48
CA ARG A 24 -5.65 -38.63 19.50
C ARG A 24 -6.79 -39.40 20.19
N PRO A 25 -8.03 -39.41 19.67
CA PRO A 25 -8.81 -38.36 19.01
C PRO A 25 -10.15 -38.14 19.76
N ILE A 26 -10.88 -37.06 19.45
CA ILE A 26 -12.32 -36.99 19.79
C ILE A 26 -13.10 -36.68 18.52
N GLN A 27 -14.02 -37.59 18.19
CA GLN A 27 -14.98 -37.51 17.11
C GLN A 27 -16.08 -36.49 17.43
N GLY A 28 -16.63 -35.87 16.39
CA GLY A 28 -17.65 -34.81 16.48
C GLY A 28 -19.04 -35.28 16.93
N PRO A 29 -20.02 -34.37 16.81
CA PRO A 29 -21.17 -34.73 15.97
C PRO A 29 -21.59 -33.60 15.00
N ASP A 30 -21.92 -34.06 13.79
CA ASP A 30 -23.09 -33.74 12.98
C ASP A 30 -23.42 -32.29 12.60
N SER A 31 -23.03 -32.00 11.36
CA SER A 31 -23.83 -31.38 10.31
C SER A 31 -25.27 -30.94 10.67
N PHE A 32 -25.45 -29.63 10.84
CA PHE A 32 -26.74 -29.00 10.57
C PHE A 32 -26.74 -28.44 9.15
N ARG A 33 -27.36 -29.20 8.24
CA ARG A 33 -27.83 -28.71 6.94
C ARG A 33 -29.03 -27.79 7.19
N CYS A 34 -28.87 -26.48 6.99
CA CYS A 34 -30.00 -25.56 6.87
C CYS A 34 -30.21 -25.22 5.39
N SER A 35 -31.21 -25.86 4.79
CA SER A 35 -31.75 -25.51 3.47
C SER A 35 -32.72 -24.34 3.64
N ILE A 36 -32.37 -23.17 3.12
CA ILE A 36 -33.34 -22.08 2.92
C ILE A 36 -33.33 -21.71 1.45
N ALA A 37 -34.35 -22.20 0.75
CA ALA A 37 -34.83 -21.60 -0.49
C ALA A 37 -35.43 -20.23 -0.15
N SER A 38 -34.97 -19.17 -0.80
CA SER A 38 -35.71 -17.91 -0.83
C SER A 38 -35.95 -17.47 -2.27
N ARG A 39 -37.22 -17.13 -2.49
CA ARG A 39 -37.85 -16.91 -3.78
C ARG A 39 -37.48 -15.55 -4.32
N SER A 40 -37.22 -15.54 -5.62
CA SER A 40 -37.35 -14.39 -6.52
C SER A 40 -38.66 -13.63 -6.25
N THR A 41 -38.54 -12.35 -5.93
CA THR A 41 -39.58 -11.35 -6.20
C THR A 41 -38.92 -10.11 -6.77
N SER A 42 -39.06 -9.95 -8.08
CA SER A 42 -38.79 -8.74 -8.83
C SER A 42 -39.80 -7.67 -8.42
N ARG A 43 -39.32 -6.52 -7.95
CA ARG A 43 -40.15 -5.32 -7.75
C ARG A 43 -39.65 -4.22 -8.67
N ALA A 44 -40.40 -4.02 -9.75
CA ALA A 44 -40.21 -2.96 -10.72
C ALA A 44 -40.38 -1.59 -10.05
N TYR A 45 -39.38 -0.73 -10.20
CA TYR A 45 -39.52 0.70 -9.94
C TYR A 45 -40.10 1.38 -11.18
N ARG A 46 -41.28 1.99 -11.02
CA ARG A 46 -41.88 2.93 -11.97
C ARG A 46 -41.04 4.21 -12.00
N THR A 47 -40.47 4.53 -13.15
CA THR A 47 -40.01 5.87 -13.51
C THR A 47 -41.22 6.76 -13.81
N VAL A 48 -41.30 7.91 -13.13
CA VAL A 48 -42.17 9.03 -13.49
C VAL A 48 -41.34 9.95 -14.37
N THR A 49 -41.74 10.08 -15.63
CA THR A 49 -41.21 11.03 -16.61
C THR A 49 -42.12 12.26 -16.65
N HIS A 50 -41.55 13.46 -16.45
CA HIS A 50 -42.09 14.69 -17.04
C HIS A 50 -41.07 15.83 -17.06
N GLY A 51 -40.84 16.37 -18.27
CA GLY A 51 -40.22 17.68 -18.56
C GLY A 51 -38.68 17.63 -18.65
N SER A 52 -38.01 18.01 -19.73
CA SER A 52 -38.41 18.71 -20.96
C SER A 52 -37.29 18.52 -21.99
N ASP A 53 -37.60 17.84 -23.09
CA ASP A 53 -36.70 17.67 -24.24
C ASP A 53 -36.64 18.96 -25.06
N THR A 54 -35.46 19.57 -25.13
CA THR A 54 -35.01 20.34 -26.29
C THR A 54 -33.50 20.16 -26.45
N PHE A 55 -33.05 18.93 -26.68
CA PHE A 55 -31.73 18.70 -27.26
C PHE A 55 -31.84 18.87 -28.78
N SER A 56 -31.19 19.91 -29.28
CA SER A 56 -31.11 20.27 -30.69
C SER A 56 -30.48 19.13 -31.50
N ALA A 57 -31.05 18.82 -32.67
CA ALA A 57 -30.49 17.86 -33.63
C ALA A 57 -29.03 18.17 -34.03
N ALA A 58 -28.56 19.40 -33.81
CA ALA A 58 -27.17 19.79 -34.02
C ALA A 58 -26.19 19.07 -33.07
N ASP A 59 -26.56 18.87 -31.79
CA ASP A 59 -25.69 18.23 -30.79
C ASP A 59 -25.56 16.72 -31.01
N ALA A 60 -26.63 16.08 -31.51
CA ALA A 60 -26.58 14.67 -31.92
C ALA A 60 -25.65 14.48 -33.12
N SER A 61 -25.71 15.39 -34.11
CA SER A 61 -24.85 15.33 -35.31
C SER A 61 -23.37 15.56 -34.99
N LEU A 62 -23.06 16.43 -34.01
CA LEU A 62 -21.70 16.69 -33.57
C LEU A 62 -21.11 15.50 -32.81
N ASN A 63 -21.91 14.85 -31.94
CA ASN A 63 -21.51 13.65 -31.22
C ASN A 63 -21.32 12.44 -32.15
N GLU A 64 -22.15 12.28 -33.17
CA GLU A 64 -21.95 11.24 -34.21
C GLU A 64 -20.69 11.52 -35.04
N SER A 65 -20.41 12.79 -35.36
CA SER A 65 -19.19 13.18 -36.07
C SER A 65 -17.93 12.87 -35.26
N ILE A 66 -17.92 13.18 -33.94
CA ILE A 66 -16.78 12.89 -33.05
C ILE A 66 -16.62 11.38 -32.85
N ALA A 67 -17.71 10.64 -32.65
CA ALA A 67 -17.64 9.18 -32.52
C ALA A 67 -17.14 8.51 -33.82
N SER A 68 -17.52 9.05 -34.98
CA SER A 68 -17.04 8.60 -36.29
C SER A 68 -15.54 8.88 -36.45
N GLU A 69 -15.08 10.07 -36.10
CA GLU A 69 -13.66 10.44 -36.14
C GLU A 69 -12.82 9.62 -35.17
N LEU A 70 -13.29 9.38 -33.93
CA LEU A 70 -12.62 8.49 -32.97
C LEU A 70 -12.52 7.05 -33.48
N THR A 71 -13.56 6.57 -34.17
CA THR A 71 -13.58 5.24 -34.77
C THR A 71 -12.59 5.15 -35.94
N LYS A 72 -12.49 6.19 -36.77
CA LYS A 72 -11.48 6.29 -37.84
C LYS A 72 -10.07 6.34 -37.27
N PHE A 73 -9.85 7.12 -36.21
CA PHE A 73 -8.56 7.23 -35.54
C PHE A 73 -8.12 5.89 -34.93
N ARG A 74 -9.06 5.17 -34.31
CA ARG A 74 -8.83 3.83 -33.77
C ARG A 74 -8.46 2.82 -34.86
N LYS A 75 -9.21 2.80 -35.97
CA LYS A 75 -8.90 1.94 -37.13
C LYS A 75 -7.54 2.27 -37.75
N LEU A 76 -7.18 3.55 -37.82
CA LEU A 76 -5.88 3.98 -38.30
C LEU A 76 -4.77 3.48 -37.37
N PHE A 77 -4.94 3.60 -36.05
CA PHE A 77 -4.00 3.07 -35.06
C PHE A 77 -3.86 1.54 -35.17
N GLU A 78 -4.97 0.81 -35.26
CA GLU A 78 -4.99 -0.66 -35.39
C GLU A 78 -4.39 -1.14 -36.72
N SER A 79 -4.32 -0.29 -37.76
CA SER A 79 -3.75 -0.61 -39.07
C SER A 79 -2.24 -0.40 -39.21
N ILE A 80 -1.58 0.19 -38.20
CA ILE A 80 -0.13 0.40 -38.22
C ILE A 80 0.57 -0.89 -37.76
N PRO A 81 1.38 -1.57 -38.60
CA PRO A 81 2.02 -2.87 -38.27
C PRO A 81 3.06 -2.83 -37.15
N PHE A 82 3.20 -1.69 -36.48
CA PHE A 82 4.21 -1.37 -35.47
C PHE A 82 3.61 -0.68 -34.24
N VAL A 83 2.29 -0.78 -34.02
CA VAL A 83 1.75 -0.48 -32.69
C VAL A 83 2.31 -1.52 -31.74
N PHE A 84 3.26 -1.07 -30.92
CA PHE A 84 3.71 -1.79 -29.74
C PHE A 84 2.48 -2.25 -28.98
N GLN A 85 2.12 -3.53 -29.14
CA GLN A 85 1.50 -4.25 -28.04
C GLN A 85 2.55 -4.19 -26.95
N GLY A 86 2.42 -3.22 -26.04
CA GLY A 86 3.21 -3.21 -24.82
C GLY A 86 3.17 -4.61 -24.20
N PRO A 87 4.20 -5.01 -23.44
CA PRO A 87 4.25 -6.34 -22.83
C PRO A 87 2.87 -6.64 -22.23
N LYS A 88 2.30 -7.77 -22.65
CA LYS A 88 0.97 -8.21 -22.25
C LYS A 88 0.95 -8.22 -20.72
N ALA A 89 0.20 -7.32 -20.11
CA ALA A 89 0.19 -7.20 -18.67
C ALA A 89 -0.20 -8.55 -18.06
N GLU A 90 0.63 -9.05 -17.16
CA GLU A 90 0.34 -10.31 -16.48
C GLU A 90 -0.92 -10.11 -15.61
N PRO A 91 -1.85 -11.08 -15.54
CA PRO A 91 -3.14 -10.90 -14.87
C PRO A 91 -3.04 -10.55 -13.37
N HIS A 92 -1.86 -10.75 -12.77
CA HIS A 92 -1.55 -10.45 -11.38
C HIS A 92 -0.82 -9.09 -11.18
N GLU A 93 -0.60 -8.33 -12.24
CA GLU A 93 0.05 -7.00 -12.18
C GLU A 93 -0.96 -5.87 -11.97
N PHE A 94 -0.53 -4.88 -11.18
CA PHE A 94 -1.30 -3.68 -10.90
C PHE A 94 -1.45 -2.85 -12.17
N GLN A 95 -2.70 -2.52 -12.50
CA GLN A 95 -3.03 -1.72 -13.69
C GLN A 95 -3.13 -0.25 -13.30
N PHE A 96 -2.22 0.55 -13.84
CA PHE A 96 -2.25 2.00 -13.66
C PHE A 96 -3.37 2.63 -14.50
N ALA A 97 -4.19 3.47 -13.87
CA ALA A 97 -5.18 4.27 -14.58
C ALA A 97 -4.50 5.31 -15.49
N THR A 98 -5.17 5.71 -16.57
CA THR A 98 -4.68 6.80 -17.43
C THR A 98 -4.46 8.06 -16.60
N GLY A 99 -3.32 8.72 -16.80
CA GLY A 99 -2.97 9.93 -16.06
C GLY A 99 -2.33 9.68 -14.68
N THR A 100 -1.87 8.45 -14.39
CA THR A 100 -1.09 8.13 -13.19
C THR A 100 0.38 7.82 -13.46
N LEU A 101 0.75 7.67 -14.74
CA LEU A 101 2.12 7.43 -15.20
C LEU A 101 2.67 8.69 -15.88
N PHE A 102 3.87 9.10 -15.47
CA PHE A 102 4.49 10.35 -15.91
C PHE A 102 5.95 10.12 -16.26
N ASN A 103 6.46 10.96 -17.17
CA ASN A 103 7.88 11.04 -17.48
C ASN A 103 8.35 12.47 -17.20
N ALA A 104 9.35 12.61 -16.33
CA ALA A 104 9.98 13.88 -15.98
C ALA A 104 11.37 13.94 -16.65
N PRO A 105 11.48 14.50 -17.88
CA PRO A 105 12.75 14.49 -18.61
C PRO A 105 13.81 15.38 -17.96
N THR A 106 13.40 16.46 -17.29
CA THR A 106 14.25 17.29 -16.42
C THR A 106 13.51 17.59 -15.11
N PRO A 107 14.23 18.00 -14.05
CA PRO A 107 13.60 18.40 -12.79
C PRO A 107 12.54 19.50 -12.98
N GLU A 108 12.83 20.51 -13.79
CA GLU A 108 11.96 21.68 -13.97
C GLU A 108 10.66 21.29 -14.69
N ILE A 109 10.75 20.44 -15.72
CA ILE A 109 9.56 19.93 -16.41
C ILE A 109 8.76 19.03 -15.46
N GLY A 110 9.43 18.14 -14.73
CA GLY A 110 8.81 17.25 -13.75
C GLY A 110 8.05 18.00 -12.66
N LEU A 111 8.61 19.10 -12.13
CA LEU A 111 7.95 19.90 -11.09
C LEU A 111 6.73 20.68 -11.62
N LYS A 112 6.79 21.16 -12.88
CA LYS A 112 5.62 21.79 -13.54
C LYS A 112 4.43 20.85 -13.71
N MET A 113 4.64 19.53 -13.62
CA MET A 113 3.58 18.52 -13.67
C MET A 113 2.88 18.29 -12.31
N ALA A 114 3.26 18.99 -11.24
CA ALA A 114 2.62 18.85 -9.92
C ALA A 114 1.08 18.88 -9.91
N PRO A 115 0.38 19.72 -10.69
CA PRO A 115 -1.08 19.66 -10.78
C PRO A 115 -1.62 18.31 -11.29
N ALA A 116 -0.87 17.63 -12.15
CA ALA A 116 -1.23 16.30 -12.64
C ALA A 116 -0.99 15.22 -11.59
N TYR A 117 0.11 15.30 -10.82
CA TYR A 117 0.36 14.39 -9.69
C TYR A 117 -0.73 14.52 -8.62
N ILE A 118 -1.17 15.75 -8.34
CA ILE A 118 -2.28 16.00 -7.41
C ILE A 118 -3.57 15.31 -7.87
N ARG A 119 -3.93 15.43 -9.15
CA ARG A 119 -5.12 14.76 -9.70
C ARG A 119 -4.97 13.24 -9.60
N ALA A 120 -3.83 12.70 -10.00
CA ALA A 120 -3.56 11.27 -9.90
C ALA A 120 -3.68 10.74 -8.46
N LEU A 121 -3.16 11.47 -7.47
CA LEU A 121 -3.30 11.10 -6.05
C LEU A 121 -4.73 11.23 -5.54
N LYS A 122 -5.49 12.25 -5.96
CA LYS A 122 -6.90 12.42 -5.52
C LYS A 122 -7.81 11.37 -6.13
N ASP A 123 -7.67 11.14 -7.43
CA ASP A 123 -8.61 10.35 -8.22
C ASP A 123 -8.28 8.85 -8.17
N HIS A 124 -6.99 8.50 -7.99
CA HIS A 124 -6.50 7.12 -8.07
C HIS A 124 -5.57 6.72 -6.92
N GLY A 125 -5.24 7.65 -6.01
CA GLY A 125 -4.37 7.36 -4.88
C GLY A 125 -2.92 7.04 -5.23
N ILE A 126 -2.50 7.19 -6.49
CA ILE A 126 -1.15 6.78 -6.92
C ILE A 126 -0.65 7.61 -8.10
N ALA A 127 0.65 7.92 -8.10
CA ALA A 127 1.36 8.53 -9.21
C ALA A 127 2.76 7.92 -9.33
N ALA A 128 3.15 7.50 -10.53
CA ALA A 128 4.48 6.99 -10.84
C ALA A 128 5.17 7.89 -11.87
N ILE A 129 6.41 8.27 -11.58
CA ILE A 129 7.17 9.27 -12.31
C ILE A 129 8.51 8.65 -12.69
N ASP A 130 8.75 8.47 -13.98
CA ASP A 130 10.04 8.05 -14.53
C ASP A 130 10.95 9.27 -14.65
N LEU A 131 12.15 9.21 -14.06
CA LEU A 131 13.09 10.34 -14.08
C LEU A 131 14.05 10.20 -15.27
N GLY A 132 14.05 11.20 -16.15
CA GLY A 132 15.00 11.31 -17.27
C GLY A 132 16.37 11.88 -16.89
N PHE A 133 16.60 12.12 -15.59
CA PHE A 133 17.79 12.75 -15.04
C PHE A 133 18.27 11.99 -13.79
N HIS A 134 19.54 12.15 -13.43
CA HIS A 134 20.12 11.49 -12.26
C HIS A 134 19.80 12.26 -10.96
N ASP A 135 19.24 11.59 -9.96
CA ASP A 135 18.89 12.19 -8.66
C ASP A 135 19.32 11.31 -7.45
N PRO A 136 20.62 11.11 -7.23
CA PRO A 136 21.12 10.16 -6.22
C PRO A 136 20.74 10.55 -4.78
N ASP A 137 20.43 11.84 -4.55
CA ASP A 137 20.06 12.40 -3.24
C ASP A 137 18.55 12.52 -3.04
N SER A 138 17.73 12.06 -4.00
CA SER A 138 16.26 12.14 -3.96
C SER A 138 15.74 13.57 -3.76
N GLN A 139 16.44 14.58 -4.26
CA GLN A 139 16.03 15.97 -4.14
C GLN A 139 14.75 16.24 -4.93
N PHE A 140 14.58 15.57 -6.08
CA PHE A 140 13.35 15.71 -6.85
C PHE A 140 12.13 15.25 -6.07
N LEU A 141 12.23 14.17 -5.30
CA LEU A 141 11.14 13.68 -4.45
C LEU A 141 10.75 14.71 -3.38
N LEU A 142 11.72 15.34 -2.72
CA LEU A 142 11.47 16.43 -1.76
C LEU A 142 10.75 17.60 -2.44
N ASN A 143 11.27 18.06 -3.57
CA ASN A 143 10.72 19.19 -4.32
C ASN A 143 9.32 18.89 -4.85
N VAL A 144 9.03 17.66 -5.28
CA VAL A 144 7.68 17.26 -5.70
C VAL A 144 6.70 17.31 -4.53
N VAL A 145 7.10 16.88 -3.32
CA VAL A 145 6.25 16.97 -2.12
C VAL A 145 5.91 18.41 -1.78
N GLU A 146 6.88 19.33 -1.88
CA GLU A 146 6.63 20.76 -1.74
C GLU A 146 5.72 21.29 -2.88
N ALA A 147 5.95 20.85 -4.11
CA ALA A 147 5.21 21.27 -5.30
C ALA A 147 3.72 20.97 -5.25
N ILE A 148 3.37 19.84 -4.64
CA ILE A 148 1.98 19.42 -4.48
C ILE A 148 1.32 20.03 -3.23
N GLY A 149 1.99 20.98 -2.57
CA GLY A 149 1.48 21.71 -1.41
C GLY A 149 1.57 20.95 -0.10
N CYS A 150 2.41 19.91 -0.03
CA CYS A 150 2.58 19.08 1.14
C CYS A 150 3.90 19.39 1.85
N LYS A 151 3.97 18.99 3.12
CA LYS A 151 5.17 19.05 3.94
C LYS A 151 5.66 17.64 4.25
N ALA A 152 6.94 17.41 3.99
CA ALA A 152 7.60 16.18 4.39
C ALA A 152 7.66 16.04 5.92
N ASP A 153 7.35 14.85 6.41
CA ASP A 153 7.48 14.50 7.81
C ASP A 153 8.88 13.96 8.09
N SER A 154 9.48 14.38 9.20
CA SER A 154 10.82 13.93 9.57
C SER A 154 10.74 12.59 10.28
N HIS A 155 11.46 11.59 9.78
CA HIS A 155 11.47 10.24 10.34
C HIS A 155 12.19 10.17 11.69
N SER A 156 13.22 11.00 11.89
CA SER A 156 13.93 11.22 13.15
C SER A 156 14.74 12.52 13.08
N SER A 157 15.25 13.00 14.22
CA SER A 157 16.19 14.14 14.22
C SER A 157 17.52 13.80 13.53
N THR A 158 17.82 12.51 13.35
CA THR A 158 19.09 11.99 12.81
C THR A 158 19.05 11.66 11.32
N GLN A 159 17.86 11.44 10.73
CA GLN A 159 17.72 11.02 9.32
C GLN A 159 16.86 11.99 8.48
N GLY A 160 16.31 13.03 9.08
CA GLY A 160 15.50 14.02 8.37
C GLY A 160 14.25 13.40 7.73
N ALA A 161 13.83 13.95 6.60
CA ALA A 161 12.60 13.54 5.91
C ALA A 161 12.74 12.29 5.04
N LEU A 162 13.97 11.89 4.71
CA LEU A 162 14.24 10.79 3.80
C LEU A 162 14.75 9.56 4.55
N TRP A 163 14.09 8.43 4.35
CA TRP A 163 14.37 7.19 5.06
C TRP A 163 14.86 6.11 4.11
N ASP A 164 16.06 5.57 4.38
CA ASP A 164 16.61 4.49 3.58
C ASP A 164 15.91 3.15 3.88
N VAL A 165 15.20 2.63 2.88
CA VAL A 165 14.58 1.29 2.89
C VAL A 165 15.56 0.32 2.23
N ARG A 166 16.54 -0.12 3.01
CA ARG A 166 17.58 -1.09 2.61
C ARG A 166 17.93 -1.99 3.79
N ASN A 167 18.55 -3.13 3.50
CA ASN A 167 19.05 -4.01 4.56
C ASN A 167 20.02 -3.25 5.48
N ASN A 168 19.69 -3.22 6.76
CA ASN A 168 20.52 -2.58 7.79
C ASN A 168 20.45 -3.43 9.08
N PRO A 169 21.30 -4.47 9.19
CA PRO A 169 21.31 -5.37 10.35
C PRO A 169 21.80 -4.69 11.63
N GLU A 170 22.46 -3.52 11.54
CA GLU A 170 22.89 -2.73 12.70
C GLU A 170 21.74 -1.89 13.28
N GLY A 171 20.66 -1.72 12.51
CA GLY A 171 19.50 -0.91 12.90
C GLY A 171 19.81 0.59 12.89
N VAL A 172 18.89 1.36 13.49
CA VAL A 172 19.08 2.81 13.69
C VAL A 172 19.05 3.13 15.17
N LYS A 173 19.75 4.17 15.61
CA LYS A 173 19.68 4.59 17.01
C LYS A 173 18.31 5.20 17.29
N SER A 174 17.55 4.60 18.19
CA SER A 174 16.31 5.16 18.74
C SER A 174 16.65 6.28 19.72
N GLU A 175 16.07 7.46 19.53
CA GLU A 175 16.30 8.63 20.40
C GLU A 175 15.76 8.40 21.82
N GLY A 176 14.58 7.78 21.95
CA GLY A 176 13.95 7.56 23.25
C GLY A 176 14.66 6.55 24.15
N THR A 177 15.43 5.63 23.57
CA THR A 177 16.08 4.54 24.31
C THR A 177 17.61 4.53 24.21
N GLY A 178 18.20 5.27 23.26
CA GLY A 178 19.62 5.24 22.96
C GLY A 178 20.13 3.92 22.36
N LYS A 179 19.24 2.94 22.14
CA LYS A 179 19.56 1.60 21.64
C LYS A 179 19.30 1.48 20.13
N ALA A 180 19.92 0.49 19.50
CA ALA A 180 19.58 0.12 18.13
C ALA A 180 18.13 -0.38 18.07
N ALA A 181 17.36 0.21 17.15
CA ALA A 181 16.01 -0.20 16.78
C ALA A 181 16.04 -0.73 15.35
N HIS A 182 15.47 -1.91 15.15
CA HIS A 182 15.39 -2.57 13.85
C HIS A 182 13.98 -2.39 13.30
N SER A 183 13.84 -1.49 12.31
CA SER A 183 12.59 -1.38 11.56
C SER A 183 12.45 -2.56 10.59
N ILE A 184 11.22 -3.02 10.35
CA ILE A 184 10.93 -4.05 9.33
C ILE A 184 11.43 -3.61 7.95
N SER A 185 11.46 -2.29 7.67
CA SER A 185 12.03 -1.75 6.43
C SER A 185 13.53 -2.01 6.25
N HIS A 186 14.24 -2.36 7.33
CA HIS A 186 15.66 -2.72 7.33
C HIS A 186 15.91 -4.24 7.29
N SER A 187 14.85 -5.05 7.35
CA SER A 187 14.95 -6.51 7.20
C SER A 187 14.85 -6.94 5.73
N LEU A 188 15.46 -8.09 5.43
CA LEU A 188 15.30 -8.83 4.17
C LEU A 188 14.02 -9.69 4.14
N ASP A 189 13.34 -9.87 5.27
CA ASP A 189 12.16 -10.71 5.38
C ASP A 189 10.95 -10.12 4.61
N GLU A 190 9.87 -10.88 4.58
CA GLU A 190 8.59 -10.36 4.08
C GLU A 190 8.08 -9.21 4.96
N PHE A 191 7.36 -8.27 4.33
CA PHE A 191 6.58 -7.27 5.05
C PHE A 191 5.13 -7.41 4.62
N ASP A 192 4.32 -8.00 5.51
CA ASP A 192 2.90 -8.26 5.33
C ASP A 192 2.09 -6.99 5.00
N TRP A 193 0.85 -7.19 4.56
CA TRP A 193 -0.10 -6.11 4.27
C TRP A 193 -0.21 -5.10 5.41
N HIS A 194 0.04 -3.83 5.09
CA HIS A 194 -0.08 -2.73 6.03
C HIS A 194 -0.34 -1.40 5.33
N THR A 195 -0.71 -0.41 6.14
CA THR A 195 -0.59 1.01 5.87
C THR A 195 0.56 1.58 6.71
N ASP A 196 1.32 2.52 6.16
CA ASP A 196 2.42 3.18 6.85
C ASP A 196 1.91 3.97 8.08
N ALA A 197 2.68 3.93 9.18
CA ALA A 197 2.35 4.66 10.42
C ALA A 197 0.94 4.37 11.00
N ALA A 198 0.40 3.16 10.80
CA ALA A 198 -0.91 2.75 11.33
C ALA A 198 -1.04 2.82 12.86
N PHE A 199 0.08 2.97 13.59
CA PHE A 199 0.16 3.12 15.04
C PHE A 199 0.11 4.59 15.50
N GLU A 200 0.00 5.57 14.61
CA GLU A 200 -0.12 6.99 14.99
C GLU A 200 -1.57 7.38 15.22
N LYS A 201 -1.84 8.32 16.13
CA LYS A 201 -3.19 8.83 16.38
C LYS A 201 -3.83 9.39 15.10
N ASP A 202 -3.04 10.19 14.37
CA ASP A 202 -3.33 10.64 13.01
C ASP A 202 -2.42 9.85 12.05
N PRO A 203 -2.89 8.77 11.40
CA PRO A 203 -2.05 7.97 10.53
C PRO A 203 -1.53 8.78 9.34
N MET A 204 -0.38 8.38 8.80
CA MET A 204 0.21 9.10 7.67
C MET A 204 -0.68 8.95 6.43
N ARG A 205 -1.05 10.07 5.79
CA ARG A 205 -1.91 10.04 4.61
C ARG A 205 -1.16 9.68 3.33
N PHE A 206 0.04 10.24 3.14
CA PHE A 206 0.79 10.01 1.91
C PHE A 206 2.23 9.55 2.20
N PHE A 207 2.76 8.75 1.29
CA PHE A 207 4.17 8.44 1.24
C PHE A 207 4.66 8.40 -0.20
N GLY A 208 5.96 8.41 -0.37
CA GLY A 208 6.58 8.15 -1.66
C GLY A 208 7.87 7.37 -1.54
N PHE A 209 8.27 6.76 -2.65
CA PHE A 209 9.56 6.10 -2.81
C PHE A 209 10.32 6.72 -3.98
N HIS A 210 11.61 6.99 -3.80
CA HIS A 210 12.56 7.00 -4.89
C HIS A 210 13.22 5.60 -4.95
N ILE A 211 13.03 4.91 -6.06
CA ILE A 211 13.59 3.58 -6.32
C ILE A 211 15.03 3.75 -6.81
N ILE A 212 16.00 3.62 -5.89
CA ILE A 212 17.42 3.77 -6.21
C ILE A 212 17.98 2.48 -6.83
N HIS A 213 17.69 1.33 -6.20
CA HIS A 213 18.10 0.00 -6.65
C HIS A 213 17.01 -1.01 -6.29
N PRO A 214 16.13 -1.43 -7.21
CA PRO A 214 15.14 -2.46 -6.94
C PRO A 214 15.81 -3.82 -6.75
N ASP A 215 15.08 -4.80 -6.23
CA ASP A 215 15.59 -6.17 -6.13
C ASP A 215 15.85 -6.74 -7.54
N LYS A 216 17.07 -7.16 -7.82
CA LYS A 216 17.46 -7.75 -9.12
C LYS A 216 17.50 -9.28 -9.12
N GLN A 217 17.07 -9.92 -8.04
CA GLN A 217 17.16 -11.38 -7.82
C GLN A 217 15.78 -12.04 -7.66
N GLY A 218 14.71 -11.38 -8.11
CA GLY A 218 13.35 -11.92 -8.10
C GLY A 218 12.74 -12.02 -6.70
N GLY A 219 13.15 -11.14 -5.79
CA GLY A 219 12.52 -10.90 -4.48
C GLY A 219 11.97 -9.48 -4.37
N GLY A 220 11.60 -9.06 -3.16
CA GLY A 220 11.29 -7.66 -2.85
C GLY A 220 10.15 -7.06 -3.67
N ILE A 221 9.25 -7.91 -4.18
CA ILE A 221 8.13 -7.55 -5.05
C ILE A 221 7.18 -6.69 -4.22
N PHE A 222 6.99 -5.44 -4.64
CA PHE A 222 6.04 -4.53 -4.02
C PHE A 222 4.64 -4.84 -4.53
N ARG A 223 3.68 -5.02 -3.62
CA ARG A 223 2.30 -5.39 -3.98
C ARG A 223 1.32 -4.41 -3.38
N LEU A 224 0.20 -4.20 -4.07
CA LEU A 224 -0.85 -3.26 -3.71
C LEU A 224 -2.22 -3.93 -3.71
N LEU A 225 -3.04 -3.60 -2.72
CA LEU A 225 -4.44 -3.97 -2.65
C LEU A 225 -5.27 -2.73 -2.37
N HIS A 226 -6.07 -2.30 -3.35
CA HIS A 226 -6.95 -1.15 -3.19
C HIS A 226 -8.07 -1.48 -2.19
N VAL A 227 -8.44 -0.51 -1.36
CA VAL A 227 -9.47 -0.68 -0.32
C VAL A 227 -10.84 -1.03 -0.87
N ASP A 228 -11.22 -0.53 -2.05
CA ASP A 228 -12.48 -0.93 -2.70
C ASP A 228 -12.47 -2.39 -3.15
N GLU A 229 -11.33 -2.87 -3.67
CA GLU A 229 -11.16 -4.28 -4.05
C GLU A 229 -11.27 -5.16 -2.79
N LEU A 230 -10.56 -4.79 -1.72
CA LEU A 230 -10.65 -5.46 -0.42
C LEU A 230 -12.09 -5.49 0.10
N SER A 231 -12.77 -4.34 0.11
CA SER A 231 -14.13 -4.21 0.65
C SER A 231 -15.14 -5.03 -0.15
N SER A 232 -14.94 -5.18 -1.46
CA SER A 232 -15.80 -6.01 -2.32
C SER A 232 -15.69 -7.52 -2.05
N LEU A 233 -14.58 -7.95 -1.45
CA LEU A 233 -14.29 -9.36 -1.13
C LEU A 233 -14.72 -9.75 0.28
N LEU A 234 -15.03 -8.77 1.14
CA LEU A 234 -15.52 -8.98 2.50
C LEU A 234 -17.05 -9.02 2.53
N SER A 235 -17.60 -9.70 3.53
CA SER A 235 -19.04 -9.65 3.80
C SER A 235 -19.49 -8.24 4.17
N THR A 236 -20.73 -7.89 3.81
CA THR A 236 -21.33 -6.59 4.17
C THR A 236 -21.37 -6.37 5.69
N GLU A 237 -21.57 -7.44 6.47
CA GLU A 237 -21.52 -7.40 7.94
C GLU A 237 -20.12 -6.97 8.42
N THR A 238 -19.07 -7.55 7.84
CA THR A 238 -17.68 -7.22 8.16
C THR A 238 -17.37 -5.78 7.78
N VAL A 239 -17.67 -5.33 6.56
CA VAL A 239 -17.42 -3.94 6.14
C VAL A 239 -18.10 -2.95 7.08
N ASN A 240 -19.39 -3.16 7.40
CA ASN A 240 -20.12 -2.30 8.33
C ASN A 240 -19.49 -2.29 9.73
N THR A 241 -19.03 -3.45 10.21
CA THR A 241 -18.39 -3.57 11.52
C THR A 241 -17.04 -2.84 11.56
N LEU A 242 -16.21 -3.00 10.51
CA LEU A 242 -14.91 -2.34 10.38
C LEU A 242 -15.04 -0.81 10.25
N LEU A 243 -16.15 -0.32 9.68
CA LEU A 243 -16.51 1.11 9.60
C LEU A 243 -17.09 1.67 10.90
N ALA A 244 -17.77 0.85 11.69
CA ALA A 244 -18.52 1.29 12.87
C ALA A 244 -17.71 1.22 14.17
N LYS A 245 -16.83 0.24 14.32
CA LYS A 245 -16.16 -0.09 15.59
C LYS A 245 -14.72 0.41 15.62
N ASP A 246 -14.30 0.82 16.82
CA ASP A 246 -12.90 1.05 17.13
C ASP A 246 -12.23 -0.24 17.60
N PHE A 247 -10.99 -0.42 17.18
CA PHE A 247 -10.15 -1.56 17.51
C PHE A 247 -8.90 -1.10 18.26
N ASP A 248 -8.38 -1.98 19.12
CA ASP A 248 -7.17 -1.70 19.87
C ASP A 248 -5.91 -1.98 19.03
N LEU A 249 -5.14 -0.92 18.79
CA LEU A 249 -3.88 -0.94 18.04
C LEU A 249 -2.73 -0.62 18.98
N LYS A 250 -1.81 -1.57 19.17
CA LYS A 250 -0.60 -1.40 19.96
C LYS A 250 0.32 -0.37 19.29
N VAL A 251 0.91 0.50 20.10
CA VAL A 251 2.01 1.36 19.65
C VAL A 251 3.30 0.57 19.85
N PRO A 252 4.08 0.29 18.79
CA PRO A 252 5.35 -0.40 18.96
C PRO A 252 6.27 0.36 19.92
N PRO A 253 7.04 -0.33 20.78
CA PRO A 253 7.85 0.32 21.82
C PRO A 253 8.79 1.41 21.30
N GLU A 254 9.33 1.24 20.10
CA GLU A 254 10.22 2.19 19.43
C GLU A 254 9.54 3.51 19.03
N PHE A 255 8.20 3.55 18.99
CA PHE A 255 7.39 4.71 18.64
C PHE A 255 6.56 5.25 19.81
N PHE A 256 6.79 4.76 21.04
CA PHE A 256 6.02 5.15 22.22
C PHE A 256 6.15 6.65 22.53
N LYS A 257 5.01 7.33 22.64
CA LYS A 257 4.90 8.76 22.99
C LYS A 257 3.92 9.01 24.15
N GLY A 258 3.87 8.09 25.11
CA GLY A 258 2.98 8.18 26.29
C GLY A 258 1.74 7.29 26.22
N GLU A 259 1.40 6.74 25.05
CA GLU A 259 0.29 5.80 24.86
C GLU A 259 0.83 4.48 24.30
N SER A 260 0.51 3.36 24.95
CA SER A 260 0.93 2.00 24.52
C SER A 260 -0.06 1.36 23.56
N THR A 261 -1.28 1.89 23.52
CA THR A 261 -2.39 1.43 22.68
C THR A 261 -3.20 2.63 22.28
N ILE A 262 -3.69 2.63 21.05
CA ILE A 262 -4.65 3.60 20.53
C ILE A 262 -5.88 2.87 20.01
N LYS A 263 -7.03 3.53 20.10
CA LYS A 263 -8.28 3.06 19.50
C LYS A 263 -8.48 3.71 18.14
N GLY A 264 -8.84 2.90 17.15
CA GLY A 264 -9.18 3.42 15.83
C GLY A 264 -9.90 2.40 14.96
N LYS A 265 -10.67 2.93 14.01
CA LYS A 265 -11.35 2.14 12.99
C LYS A 265 -10.35 1.56 11.99
N LEU A 266 -10.65 0.37 11.47
CA LEU A 266 -9.85 -0.24 10.40
C LEU A 266 -10.31 0.24 9.01
N LEU A 267 -11.60 0.54 8.84
CA LEU A 267 -12.13 1.21 7.65
C LEU A 267 -12.73 2.56 8.03
N HIS A 268 -12.64 3.52 7.12
CA HIS A 268 -13.26 4.83 7.24
C HIS A 268 -13.89 5.23 5.91
N TYR A 269 -15.11 5.73 5.93
CA TYR A 269 -15.73 6.32 4.75
C TYR A 269 -15.67 7.85 4.87
N ASP A 270 -15.02 8.50 3.91
CA ASP A 270 -14.99 9.96 3.84
C ASP A 270 -16.13 10.48 2.97
N GLU A 271 -17.04 11.20 3.60
CA GLU A 271 -18.22 11.76 2.92
C GLU A 271 -17.86 12.83 1.89
N ALA A 272 -16.74 13.54 2.06
CA ALA A 272 -16.34 14.61 1.17
C ALA A 272 -15.79 14.08 -0.17
N SER A 273 -14.88 13.11 -0.12
CA SER A 273 -14.33 12.45 -1.31
C SER A 273 -15.18 11.30 -1.83
N LYS A 274 -16.16 10.82 -1.04
CA LYS A 274 -16.94 9.60 -1.31
C LYS A 274 -16.07 8.34 -1.45
N GLN A 275 -14.90 8.33 -0.81
CA GLN A 275 -13.95 7.23 -0.83
C GLN A 275 -13.95 6.49 0.50
N THR A 276 -13.67 5.19 0.43
CA THR A 276 -13.31 4.39 1.60
C THR A 276 -11.79 4.45 1.79
N PHE A 277 -11.36 4.47 3.04
CA PHE A 277 -9.96 4.41 3.44
C PHE A 277 -9.74 3.26 4.42
N ILE A 278 -8.52 2.75 4.45
CA ILE A 278 -8.08 1.69 5.35
C ILE A 278 -6.94 2.17 6.25
N ARG A 279 -6.94 1.64 7.47
CA ARG A 279 -5.85 1.73 8.43
C ARG A 279 -5.63 0.34 8.99
N PHE A 280 -4.53 -0.29 8.63
CA PHE A 280 -4.29 -1.67 9.04
C PHE A 280 -2.81 -1.96 9.14
N ARG A 281 -2.43 -2.75 10.14
CA ARG A 281 -1.11 -3.39 10.22
C ARG A 281 -1.24 -4.57 11.18
N ARG A 282 -0.92 -5.78 10.72
CA ARG A 282 -1.21 -7.04 11.43
C ARG A 282 -0.57 -7.12 12.81
N ASP A 283 0.72 -6.82 12.92
CA ASP A 283 1.52 -6.99 14.15
C ASP A 283 1.11 -6.06 15.29
N ILE A 284 0.41 -4.96 14.99
CA ILE A 284 -0.05 -4.01 16.01
C ILE A 284 -1.51 -4.27 16.45
N LEU A 285 -2.26 -5.10 15.74
CA LEU A 285 -3.64 -5.38 16.13
C LEU A 285 -3.66 -6.24 17.40
N GLN A 286 -4.41 -5.83 18.42
CA GLN A 286 -4.51 -6.57 19.67
C GLN A 286 -5.20 -7.93 19.44
N ASN A 287 -4.91 -8.90 20.31
CA ASN A 287 -5.59 -10.19 20.35
C ASN A 287 -6.20 -10.40 21.75
N PRO A 288 -7.53 -10.38 21.91
CA PRO A 288 -8.52 -10.03 20.90
C PRO A 288 -8.45 -8.54 20.48
N PRO A 289 -8.92 -8.18 19.28
CA PRO A 289 -8.84 -6.79 18.78
C PRO A 289 -9.93 -5.87 19.34
N SER A 290 -10.93 -6.45 20.01
CA SER A 290 -12.08 -5.77 20.63
C SER A 290 -12.73 -6.70 21.65
N ASP A 291 -13.51 -6.15 22.58
CA ASP A 291 -14.37 -6.93 23.48
C ASP A 291 -15.68 -7.40 22.80
N ASP A 292 -16.01 -6.84 21.63
CA ASP A 292 -17.21 -7.20 20.85
C ASP A 292 -16.95 -8.44 19.97
N PRO A 293 -17.68 -9.56 20.17
CA PRO A 293 -17.52 -10.77 19.35
C PRO A 293 -17.73 -10.55 17.86
N ALA A 294 -18.62 -9.64 17.45
CA ALA A 294 -18.84 -9.32 16.04
C ALA A 294 -17.64 -8.60 15.43
N ALA A 295 -17.01 -7.70 16.19
CA ALA A 295 -15.77 -7.02 15.79
C ALA A 295 -14.61 -8.01 15.64
N CYS A 296 -14.48 -8.96 16.57
CA CYS A 296 -13.49 -10.04 16.46
C CYS A 296 -13.72 -10.93 15.23
N LYS A 297 -14.98 -11.27 14.93
CA LYS A 297 -15.34 -12.05 13.73
C LYS A 297 -15.02 -11.30 12.44
N ALA A 298 -15.31 -10.00 12.39
CA ALA A 298 -15.00 -9.14 11.23
C ALA A 298 -13.49 -9.05 10.97
N VAL A 299 -12.69 -8.88 12.03
CA VAL A 299 -11.24 -8.93 11.93
C VAL A 299 -10.76 -10.31 11.47
N ALA A 300 -11.32 -11.40 11.99
CA ALA A 300 -10.94 -12.74 11.57
C ALA A 300 -11.20 -12.98 10.08
N GLU A 301 -12.33 -12.51 9.54
CA GLU A 301 -12.61 -12.56 8.10
C GLU A 301 -11.58 -11.76 7.29
N LEU A 302 -11.25 -10.54 7.72
CA LEU A 302 -10.22 -9.71 7.10
C LEU A 302 -8.85 -10.41 7.09
N LEU A 303 -8.42 -10.96 8.23
CA LEU A 303 -7.13 -11.64 8.34
C LEU A 303 -7.07 -12.88 7.45
N ASN A 304 -8.13 -13.70 7.45
CA ASN A 304 -8.22 -14.89 6.59
C ASN A 304 -8.14 -14.53 5.11
N LEU A 305 -8.73 -13.41 4.69
CA LEU A 305 -8.62 -12.92 3.32
C LEU A 305 -7.19 -12.48 2.98
N LEU A 306 -6.53 -11.77 3.90
CA LEU A 306 -5.17 -11.26 3.71
C LEU A 306 -4.07 -12.34 3.82
N ASP A 307 -4.35 -13.46 4.49
CA ASP A 307 -3.44 -14.61 4.65
C ASP A 307 -3.33 -15.47 3.38
N ASP A 308 -4.18 -15.23 2.37
CA ASP A 308 -4.10 -15.87 1.06
C ASP A 308 -3.54 -14.87 0.02
N PRO A 309 -2.21 -14.83 -0.18
CA PRO A 309 -1.58 -13.88 -1.09
C PRO A 309 -1.98 -14.07 -2.55
N GLU A 310 -2.46 -15.26 -2.96
CA GLU A 310 -2.93 -15.49 -4.33
C GLU A 310 -4.34 -14.93 -4.56
N ARG A 311 -5.09 -14.70 -3.48
CA ARG A 311 -6.48 -14.24 -3.52
C ARG A 311 -6.62 -12.72 -3.60
N VAL A 312 -5.63 -11.98 -3.11
CA VAL A 312 -5.70 -10.52 -3.03
C VAL A 312 -4.40 -9.84 -3.41
N GLY A 313 -4.55 -8.66 -4.00
CA GLY A 313 -3.45 -7.72 -4.22
C GLY A 313 -2.62 -8.06 -5.44
N LYS A 314 -2.16 -7.01 -6.11
CA LYS A 314 -1.48 -7.07 -7.40
C LYS A 314 -0.03 -6.64 -7.26
N SER A 315 0.85 -7.30 -7.99
CA SER A 315 2.26 -6.96 -8.04
C SER A 315 2.46 -5.66 -8.81
N MET A 316 3.31 -4.78 -8.31
CA MET A 316 3.72 -3.58 -9.04
C MET A 316 4.48 -4.00 -10.31
N PRO A 317 4.08 -3.53 -11.51
CA PRO A 317 4.78 -3.82 -12.75
C PRO A 317 6.26 -3.47 -12.68
N ALA A 318 7.12 -4.35 -13.20
CA ALA A 318 8.57 -4.13 -13.24
C ALA A 318 8.95 -2.91 -14.11
N SER A 319 8.12 -2.55 -15.09
CA SER A 319 8.28 -1.36 -15.92
C SER A 319 8.14 -0.05 -15.13
N VAL A 320 7.45 -0.10 -13.99
CA VAL A 320 7.25 1.05 -13.08
C VAL A 320 8.18 0.95 -11.88
N PHE A 321 8.32 -0.24 -11.27
CA PHE A 321 9.19 -0.45 -10.11
C PHE A 321 10.67 -0.65 -10.50
N LYS A 322 11.21 0.33 -11.23
CA LYS A 322 12.57 0.31 -11.78
C LYS A 322 13.44 1.41 -11.17
N GLU A 323 14.75 1.31 -11.40
CA GLU A 323 15.69 2.36 -10.98
C GLU A 323 15.29 3.73 -11.54
N ASN A 324 15.60 4.76 -10.76
CA ASN A 324 15.37 6.16 -11.14
C ASN A 324 13.90 6.49 -11.41
N ALA A 325 12.99 5.81 -10.69
CA ALA A 325 11.56 6.11 -10.69
C ALA A 325 11.11 6.58 -9.29
N VAL A 326 10.18 7.52 -9.28
CA VAL A 326 9.48 8.00 -8.09
C VAL A 326 8.07 7.47 -8.09
N LEU A 327 7.63 6.92 -6.95
CA LEU A 327 6.26 6.51 -6.71
C LEU A 327 5.70 7.37 -5.58
N LEU A 328 4.53 7.97 -5.77
CA LEU A 328 3.76 8.67 -4.75
C LEU A 328 2.47 7.91 -4.51
N MET A 329 2.06 7.80 -3.26
CA MET A 329 0.91 7.00 -2.86
C MET A 329 0.08 7.67 -1.78
N ASP A 330 -1.23 7.56 -1.92
CA ASP A 330 -2.19 7.70 -0.84
C ASP A 330 -2.23 6.41 -0.04
N ASN A 331 -1.57 6.46 1.13
CA ASN A 331 -1.43 5.36 2.05
C ASN A 331 -2.76 4.81 2.56
N ALA A 332 -3.80 5.65 2.56
CA ALA A 332 -5.10 5.30 3.11
C ALA A 332 -6.00 4.58 2.08
N GLN A 333 -5.67 4.66 0.78
CA GLN A 333 -6.43 3.98 -0.29
C GLN A 333 -5.93 2.56 -0.59
N PHE A 334 -4.73 2.20 -0.13
CA PHE A 334 -4.10 0.92 -0.43
C PHE A 334 -3.55 0.25 0.83
N LEU A 335 -3.68 -1.06 0.92
CA LEU A 335 -2.71 -1.87 1.64
C LEU A 335 -1.53 -2.14 0.72
N HIS A 336 -0.32 -2.07 1.26
CA HIS A 336 0.88 -2.49 0.57
C HIS A 336 1.63 -3.56 1.34
N SER A 337 2.32 -4.41 0.58
CA SER A 337 3.18 -5.47 1.11
C SER A 337 4.43 -5.60 0.26
N ARG A 338 5.40 -6.35 0.78
CA ARG A 338 6.65 -6.64 0.08
C ARG A 338 7.03 -8.08 0.33
N THR A 339 7.23 -8.86 -0.73
CA THR A 339 7.77 -10.22 -0.58
C THR A 339 9.21 -10.19 -0.04
N LYS A 340 9.70 -11.34 0.41
CA LYS A 340 11.09 -11.49 0.87
C LYS A 340 12.08 -10.92 -0.14
N ILE A 341 13.00 -10.08 0.33
CA ILE A 341 14.09 -9.51 -0.47
C ILE A 341 15.15 -10.59 -0.69
N LYS A 342 15.59 -10.75 -1.93
CA LYS A 342 16.67 -11.67 -2.33
C LYS A 342 17.95 -10.91 -2.67
N ASP A 343 17.85 -9.66 -3.10
CA ASP A 343 18.99 -8.79 -3.35
C ASP A 343 19.35 -7.95 -2.11
N PRO A 344 20.46 -8.24 -1.39
CA PRO A 344 20.87 -7.45 -0.23
C PRO A 344 21.28 -6.02 -0.59
N LYS A 345 21.48 -5.69 -1.88
CA LYS A 345 21.76 -4.34 -2.36
C LYS A 345 20.50 -3.53 -2.67
N ARG A 346 19.30 -4.12 -2.54
CA ARG A 346 18.04 -3.40 -2.72
C ARG A 346 18.01 -2.16 -1.84
N TRP A 347 17.69 -1.03 -2.46
CA TRP A 347 17.66 0.27 -1.81
C TRP A 347 16.57 1.16 -2.41
N LEU A 348 15.66 1.61 -1.56
CA LEU A 348 14.75 2.71 -1.87
C LEU A 348 14.95 3.82 -0.85
N ARG A 349 14.54 5.04 -1.21
CA ARG A 349 14.42 6.13 -0.24
C ARG A 349 12.95 6.49 -0.09
N ARG A 350 12.42 6.38 1.12
CA ARG A 350 11.03 6.70 1.45
C ARG A 350 10.92 8.13 1.98
N ILE A 351 9.86 8.81 1.62
CA ILE A 351 9.37 10.01 2.29
C ILE A 351 7.95 9.78 2.78
N ARG A 352 7.59 10.36 3.92
CA ARG A 352 6.21 10.50 4.35
C ARG A 352 5.84 11.98 4.34
N PHE A 353 4.59 12.32 4.02
CA PHE A 353 4.19 13.71 3.95
C PHE A 353 2.71 13.93 4.24
N ARG A 354 2.41 15.12 4.75
CA ARG A 354 1.07 15.59 5.11
C ARG A 354 0.81 16.95 4.47
N GLY A 355 -0.45 17.26 4.21
CA GLY A 355 -0.85 18.54 3.65
C GLY A 355 -2.12 18.44 2.82
N GLU A 356 -2.62 19.58 2.38
CA GLU A 356 -3.71 19.65 1.43
C GLU A 356 -3.14 19.66 0.01
N LEU A 357 -3.43 18.62 -0.77
CA LEU A 357 -2.99 18.52 -2.16
C LEU A 357 -3.49 19.71 -3.00
N LYS A 358 -2.61 20.69 -3.18
CA LYS A 358 -2.84 21.96 -3.87
C LYS A 358 -1.52 22.37 -4.52
N ALA A 359 -1.55 22.71 -5.81
CA ALA A 359 -0.32 23.11 -6.47
C ALA A 359 0.24 24.36 -5.79
N ALA A 360 1.52 24.34 -5.42
CA ALA A 360 2.18 25.51 -4.87
C ALA A 360 2.06 26.65 -5.90
N GLN A 361 1.55 27.80 -5.47
CA GLN A 361 1.53 29.00 -6.29
C GLN A 361 2.97 29.51 -6.34
N ASP A 362 3.57 29.46 -7.54
CA ASP A 362 4.93 29.94 -7.87
C ASP A 362 6.11 29.09 -7.34
N PHE A 363 6.64 28.19 -8.18
CA PHE A 363 8.07 27.87 -8.18
C PHE A 363 8.83 29.02 -8.86
N ARG A 364 9.03 30.11 -8.13
CA ARG A 364 9.96 31.18 -8.53
C ARG A 364 11.12 31.22 -7.54
N ASN A 365 12.19 30.51 -7.88
CA ASN A 365 13.52 31.08 -8.13
C ASN A 365 14.55 29.98 -8.38
#